data_AF-A0A1Q3V1X5-F1
#
_entry.id   AF-A0A1Q3V1X5-F1
#
_cell.length_a   1.000
_cell.length_b   1.000
_cell.length_c   1.000
_cell.angle_alpha   90.00
_cell.angle_beta   90.00
_cell.angle_gamma   90.00
#
_symmetry.space_group_name_H-M   'P 1'
#
loop_
_entity.id
_entity.type
_entity.pdbx_description
1 polymer ?
#
loop_
_entity_poly.entity_id
_entity_poly.type
_entity_poly.pdbx_seq_one_letter_code
_entity_poly.pdbx_strand_id
1 'polypeptide(L)'
;MTPADLRSLLRDSLLLWDVDATTAIDGTGVAIQATDGTYHVAPASPDLRPARWFLQTPDRATANRPPRAMPSIVALLSALRNALGAARGARLRVGAG
;
A
#
# COMPACT_ATOMS: atom_id res chain seq x y z
N MET A 1 1.24 -8.17 12.29
CA MET A 1 0.15 -7.35 11.71
C MET A 1 -0.73 -8.30 10.93
N THR A 2 -2.02 -8.36 11.25
CA THR A 2 -2.98 -9.22 10.55
C THR A 2 -3.41 -8.59 9.21
N PRO A 3 -4.01 -9.35 8.28
CA PRO A 3 -4.57 -8.77 7.05
C PRO A 3 -5.65 -7.70 7.32
N ALA A 4 -6.43 -7.85 8.40
CA ALA A 4 -7.41 -6.85 8.82
C ALA A 4 -6.75 -5.55 9.27
N ASP A 5 -5.70 -5.62 10.10
CA ASP A 5 -4.94 -4.44 10.52
C ASP A 5 -4.30 -3.72 9.33
N LEU A 6 -3.73 -4.50 8.39
CA LEU A 6 -3.14 -3.95 7.17
C LEU A 6 -4.20 -3.24 6.32
N ARG A 7 -5.38 -3.84 6.14
CA ARG A 7 -6.47 -3.24 5.37
C ARG A 7 -6.94 -1.93 6.00
N SER A 8 -7.13 -1.89 7.31
CA SER A 8 -7.51 -0.68 8.03
C SER A 8 -6.47 0.43 7.84
N LEU A 9 -5.18 0.11 8.04
CA LEU A 9 -4.08 1.07 7.83
C LEU A 9 -4.04 1.61 6.40
N LEU A 10 -4.20 0.74 5.40
CA LEU A 10 -4.22 1.14 3.99
C LEU A 10 -5.44 2.02 3.68
N ARG A 11 -6.62 1.66 4.17
CA ARG A 11 -7.83 2.48 4.04
C ARG A 11 -7.65 3.88 4.62
N ASP A 12 -7.15 3.97 5.85
CA ASP A 12 -6.92 5.26 6.52
C ASP A 12 -5.88 6.09 5.78
N SER A 13 -4.83 5.45 5.27
CA SER A 13 -3.81 6.12 4.46
C SER A 13 -4.38 6.68 3.17
N LEU A 14 -5.22 5.91 2.45
CA LEU A 14 -5.87 6.35 1.22
C LEU A 14 -6.80 7.54 1.47
N LEU A 15 -7.59 7.50 2.56
CA LEU A 15 -8.43 8.62 2.99
C LEU A 15 -7.59 9.88 3.29
N LEU A 16 -6.45 9.74 3.98
CA LEU A 16 -5.55 10.86 4.27
C LEU A 16 -4.88 11.45 3.02
N TRP A 17 -4.74 10.64 1.97
CA TRP A 17 -4.16 11.06 0.70
C TRP A 17 -5.20 11.56 -0.30
N ASP A 18 -6.49 11.54 0.06
CA ASP A 18 -7.61 11.89 -0.81
C ASP A 18 -7.61 11.05 -2.10
N VAL A 19 -7.33 9.75 -1.96
CA VAL A 19 -7.34 8.79 -3.08
C VAL A 19 -8.65 8.01 -3.07
N ASP A 20 -9.39 8.09 -4.17
CA ASP A 20 -10.58 7.26 -4.39
C ASP A 20 -10.17 5.83 -4.78
N ALA A 21 -10.17 4.95 -3.78
CA ALA A 21 -9.85 3.54 -3.95
C ALA A 21 -10.57 2.68 -2.90
N THR A 22 -10.82 1.42 -3.24
CA THR A 22 -11.41 0.45 -2.31
C THR A 22 -10.38 -0.60 -1.89
N THR A 23 -10.50 -1.10 -0.66
CA THR A 23 -9.59 -2.12 -0.12
C THR A 23 -10.33 -3.39 0.26
N ALA A 24 -9.78 -4.54 -0.11
CA ALA A 24 -10.28 -5.87 0.21
C ALA A 24 -9.14 -6.79 0.67
N ILE A 25 -9.42 -7.68 1.63
CA ILE A 25 -8.47 -8.71 2.02
C ILE A 25 -8.38 -9.72 0.87
N ASP A 26 -7.15 -10.07 0.49
CA ASP A 26 -6.84 -11.00 -0.59
C ASP A 26 -5.80 -12.01 -0.09
N GLY A 27 -6.27 -13.20 0.31
CA GLY A 27 -5.45 -14.20 0.98
C GLY A 27 -4.79 -13.67 2.25
N THR A 28 -3.46 -13.66 2.29
CA THR A 28 -2.68 -13.12 3.41
C THR A 28 -2.36 -11.62 3.26
N GLY A 29 -2.77 -11.01 2.15
CA GLY A 29 -2.52 -9.63 1.79
C GLY A 29 -3.79 -8.79 1.66
N VAL A 30 -3.65 -7.65 0.99
CA VAL A 30 -4.72 -6.69 0.71
C VAL A 30 -4.61 -6.23 -0.75
N ALA A 31 -5.72 -6.29 -1.46
CA ALA A 31 -5.90 -5.69 -2.76
C ALA A 31 -6.47 -4.27 -2.61
N ILE A 32 -5.98 -3.35 -3.43
CA ILE A 32 -6.44 -1.96 -3.51
C ILE A 32 -6.88 -1.72 -4.94
N GLN A 33 -8.16 -1.44 -5.14
CA GLN A 33 -8.72 -1.10 -6.45
C GLN A 33 -8.81 0.41 -6.60
N ALA A 34 -8.03 0.95 -7.52
CA ALA A 34 -8.04 2.36 -7.92
C ALA A 34 -8.39 2.49 -9.41
N THR A 35 -8.58 3.71 -9.90
CA THR A 35 -8.99 3.97 -11.29
C THR A 35 -7.98 3.46 -12.33
N ASP A 36 -6.71 3.42 -11.99
CA ASP A 36 -5.60 2.98 -12.84
C ASP A 36 -5.28 1.47 -12.72
N GLY A 37 -5.97 0.77 -11.81
CA GLY A 37 -5.93 -0.68 -11.70
C GLY A 37 -5.79 -1.19 -10.27
N THR A 38 -5.44 -2.48 -10.17
CA THR A 38 -5.29 -3.17 -8.88
C THR A 38 -3.86 -3.16 -8.38
N TYR A 39 -3.68 -2.73 -7.14
CA TYR A 39 -2.44 -2.88 -6.39
C TYR A 39 -2.59 -4.03 -5.39
N HIS A 40 -1.55 -4.85 -5.24
CA HIS A 40 -1.55 -5.91 -4.23
C HIS A 40 -0.41 -5.68 -3.24
N VAL A 41 -0.76 -5.76 -1.96
CA VAL A 41 0.18 -5.68 -0.84
C VAL A 41 0.14 -7.01 -0.10
N ALA A 42 1.30 -7.66 0.06
CA ALA A 42 1.41 -8.92 0.79
C ALA A 42 2.57 -8.88 1.80
N PRO A 43 2.44 -9.56 2.95
CA PRO A 43 3.58 -9.77 3.84
C PRO A 43 4.64 -10.64 3.16
N ALA A 44 5.92 -10.31 3.36
CA ALA A 44 7.01 -11.19 2.95
C ALA A 44 7.22 -12.30 4.00
N SER A 45 7.71 -13.47 3.55
CA SER A 45 8.15 -14.52 4.47
C SER A 45 9.21 -13.98 5.44
N PRO A 46 9.21 -14.41 6.72
CA PRO A 46 10.28 -14.08 7.68
C PRO A 46 11.69 -14.42 7.18
N ASP A 47 11.83 -15.40 6.29
CA ASP A 47 13.13 -15.85 5.76
C ASP A 47 13.70 -14.91 4.69
N LEU A 48 12.87 -14.00 4.15
CA LEU A 48 13.24 -13.06 3.08
C LEU A 48 13.76 -11.72 3.62
N ARG A 49 14.20 -11.68 4.89
CA ARG A 49 14.76 -10.46 5.50
C ARG A 49 15.93 -9.93 4.64
N PRO A 50 16.03 -8.60 4.43
CA PRO A 50 15.32 -7.54 5.16
C PRO A 50 13.90 -7.23 4.64
N ALA A 51 13.41 -7.91 3.60
CA ALA A 51 12.06 -7.69 3.10
C ALA A 51 11.01 -8.01 4.19
N ARG A 52 9.99 -7.15 4.26
CA ARG A 52 8.84 -7.29 5.17
C ARG A 52 7.52 -7.29 4.42
N TRP A 53 7.46 -6.56 3.30
CA TRP A 53 6.28 -6.44 2.46
C TRP A 53 6.64 -6.55 1.00
N PHE A 54 5.67 -6.94 0.19
CA PHE A 54 5.71 -6.90 -1.25
C PHE A 54 4.61 -5.98 -1.75
N LEU A 55 4.94 -5.14 -2.73
CA LEU A 55 4.00 -4.29 -3.44
C LEU A 55 4.02 -4.65 -4.93
N GLN A 56 2.90 -5.14 -5.44
CA GLN A 56 2.65 -5.26 -6.88
C GLN A 56 1.82 -4.05 -7.33
N THR A 57 2.31 -3.34 -8.34
CA THR A 57 1.56 -2.25 -9.00
C THR A 57 0.95 -2.77 -10.32
N PRO A 58 -0.11 -2.11 -10.85
CA PRO A 58 -0.69 -2.45 -12.15
C PRO A 58 0.38 -2.52 -13.25
N ASP A 59 1.21 -1.49 -13.37
CA ASP A 59 2.30 -1.42 -14.37
C ASP A 59 3.27 -2.61 -14.29
N ARG A 60 3.62 -3.05 -13.08
CA ARG A 60 4.50 -4.20 -12.90
C ARG A 60 3.80 -5.49 -13.29
N ALA A 61 2.51 -5.63 -12.97
CA ALA A 61 1.74 -6.82 -13.30
C ALA A 61 1.61 -6.97 -14.83
N THR A 62 1.24 -5.88 -15.51
CA THR A 62 1.16 -5.81 -16.98
C THR A 62 2.51 -6.11 -17.64
N ALA A 63 3.63 -5.67 -17.05
CA ALA A 63 4.97 -5.95 -17.53
C ALA A 63 5.53 -7.33 -17.09
N ASN A 64 4.72 -8.18 -16.45
CA ASN A 64 5.13 -9.47 -15.87
C ASN A 64 6.38 -9.37 -14.98
N ARG A 65 6.49 -8.27 -14.22
CA ARG A 65 7.59 -8.02 -13.28
C ARG A 65 7.19 -8.43 -11.87
N PRO A 66 8.15 -8.96 -11.08
CA PRO A 66 7.87 -9.37 -9.72
C PRO A 66 7.49 -8.18 -8.82
N PRO A 67 6.80 -8.46 -7.70
CA PRO A 67 6.48 -7.46 -6.69
C PRO A 67 7.75 -6.80 -6.14
N ARG A 68 7.66 -5.52 -5.77
CA ARG A 68 8.77 -4.79 -5.18
C ARG A 68 8.86 -5.10 -3.69
N ALA A 69 10.02 -5.57 -3.23
CA ALA A 69 10.30 -5.82 -1.82
C ALA A 69 10.47 -4.51 -1.03
N MET A 70 9.78 -4.38 0.09
CA MET A 70 9.83 -3.23 1.01
C MET A 70 10.33 -3.65 2.39
N PRO A 71 11.33 -2.95 2.96
CA PRO A 71 11.92 -3.31 4.24
C PRO A 71 11.07 -2.87 5.46
N SER A 72 10.08 -2.00 5.27
CA SER A 72 9.25 -1.46 6.35
C SER A 72 7.87 -1.05 5.85
N ILE A 73 6.93 -0.85 6.78
CA ILE A 73 5.60 -0.33 6.47
C ILE A 73 5.66 1.09 5.91
N VAL A 74 6.60 1.92 6.39
CA VAL A 74 6.80 3.29 5.90
C VAL A 74 7.29 3.31 4.45
N ALA A 75 8.23 2.41 4.10
CA ALA A 75 8.71 2.27 2.73
C ALA A 75 7.60 1.82 1.78
N LEU A 76 6.75 0.88 2.24
CA LEU A 76 5.57 0.44 1.52
C LEU A 76 4.57 1.59 1.29
N LEU A 77 4.17 2.32 2.33
CA LEU A 77 3.23 3.43 2.20
C LEU A 77 3.79 4.54 1.31
N SER A 78 5.08 4.84 1.41
CA SER A 78 5.74 5.82 0.54
C SER A 78 5.74 5.39 -0.93
N ALA A 79 6.05 4.12 -1.20
CA ALA A 79 6.04 3.57 -2.56
C ALA A 79 4.62 3.52 -3.15
N LEU A 80 3.64 3.08 -2.36
CA LEU A 80 2.24 3.01 -2.75
C LEU A 80 1.68 4.41 -3.06
N ARG A 81 1.92 5.38 -2.18
CA ARG A 81 1.50 6.77 -2.38
C ARG A 81 2.04 7.35 -3.68
N ASN A 82 3.33 7.11 -3.95
CA ASN A 82 3.96 7.58 -5.19
C ASN A 82 3.36 6.88 -6.42
N ALA A 83 3.07 5.58 -6.32
CA ALA A 83 2.50 4.81 -7.42
C ALA A 83 1.06 5.26 -7.75
N LEU A 84 0.26 5.57 -6.73
CA LEU A 84 -1.10 6.12 -6.89
C LEU A 84 -1.13 7.58 -7.38
N GLY A 85 0.03 8.19 -7.64
CA GLY A 85 0.11 9.62 -8.01
C GLY A 85 -0.47 10.56 -6.96
N ALA A 86 -0.64 10.10 -5.72
CA ALA A 86 -1.32 10.86 -4.69
C ALA A 86 -0.53 12.13 -4.37
N ALA A 87 -1.19 13.27 -4.49
CA ALA A 87 -0.58 14.58 -4.27
C ALA A 87 0.02 14.69 -2.85
N ARG A 88 0.72 15.80 -2.58
CA ARG A 88 1.11 16.13 -1.20
C ARG A 88 -0.19 16.28 -0.38
N GLY A 89 -0.60 15.20 0.30
CA GLY A 89 -1.82 15.08 1.10
C GLY A 89 -2.00 16.28 2.00
N ALA A 90 -3.27 16.56 2.33
CA ALA A 90 -3.66 17.73 3.10
C ALA A 90 -2.70 17.94 4.28
N ARG A 91 -2.18 19.17 4.43
CA ARG A 91 -1.37 19.52 5.61
C ARG A 91 -2.23 19.22 6.83
N LEU A 92 -1.90 18.14 7.55
CA LEU A 92 -2.47 17.85 8.85
C LEU A 92 -2.14 19.05 9.74
N ARG A 93 -3.14 19.89 9.99
CA ARG A 93 -3.08 20.90 11.03
C ARG A 93 -3.22 20.15 12.35
N VAL A 94 -2.10 19.82 12.97
CA VAL A 94 -2.11 19.40 14.37
C VAL A 94 -2.55 20.63 15.15
N GLY A 95 -3.80 20.65 15.59
CA GLY A 95 -4.27 21.65 16.55
C GLY A 95 -3.44 21.50 17.81
N ALA A 96 -2.80 22.59 18.25
CA ALA A 96 -2.21 22.66 19.57
C ALA A 96 -3.37 22.54 20.57
N GLY A 97 -3.55 21.34 21.12
CA GLY A 97 -4.36 21.07 22.30
C GLY A 97 -3.45 20.91 23.49
#